data_AF-A0A0T2ZJZ1-F1
#
_entry.id   AF-A0A0T2ZJZ1-F1
#
_cell.length_a   1.000
_cell.length_b   1.000
_cell.length_c   1.000
_cell.angle_alpha   90.00
_cell.angle_beta   90.00
_cell.angle_gamma   90.00
#
_symmetry.space_group_name_H-M   'P 1'
#
loop_
_entity.id
_entity.type
_entity.pdbx_description
1 polymer ?
#
loop_
_entity_poly.entity_id
_entity_poly.type
_entity_poly.pdbx_seq_one_letter_code
_entity_poly.pdbx_strand_id
1 'polypeptide(L)'
;MPVGIGKFTFLPTTANPLSKHAPEQVKEDYNEAFLISTLSPKASATLARRALQGMVRDFFNVRDKKTLHQELEAIKDKCDSALYDAMMGVKSIGNIGAHPEQNVNLIVDVEPGEPEALLQLIHLLDREWYVDRADRLARIEKMKALASGKAAARNGNPPTSTDGNQVIAGRTP
;
A
#
# COMPACT_ATOMS: atom_id res chain seq x y z
N MET A 1 -38.70 1.44 33.70
CA MET A 1 -38.01 1.52 32.39
C MET A 1 -36.59 1.01 32.57
N PRO A 2 -36.11 0.02 31.83
CA PRO A 2 -34.74 -0.46 31.98
C PRO A 2 -33.79 0.56 31.34
N VAL A 3 -32.90 1.14 32.13
CA VAL A 3 -31.76 1.93 31.65
C VAL A 3 -30.66 0.96 31.20
N GLY A 4 -30.62 0.69 29.90
CA GLY A 4 -29.58 -0.16 29.31
C GLY A 4 -28.22 0.54 29.38
N ILE A 5 -27.26 -0.09 30.07
CA ILE A 5 -25.85 0.30 30.05
C ILE A 5 -25.34 -0.08 28.65
N GLY A 6 -25.09 0.93 27.80
CA GLY A 6 -24.61 0.72 26.44
C GLY A 6 -23.34 -0.14 26.44
N LYS A 7 -23.30 -1.13 25.56
CA LYS A 7 -22.11 -1.96 25.34
C LYS A 7 -21.11 -1.13 24.53
N PHE A 8 -20.06 -0.64 25.19
CA PHE A 8 -18.95 0.01 24.51
C PHE A 8 -17.94 -1.05 24.08
N THR A 9 -17.81 -1.26 22.77
CA THR A 9 -16.75 -2.09 22.21
C THR A 9 -15.62 -1.17 21.78
N PHE A 10 -14.51 -1.19 22.50
CA PHE A 10 -13.29 -0.53 22.05
C PHE A 10 -12.66 -1.42 20.98
N LEU A 11 -12.58 -0.91 19.76
CA LEU A 11 -11.80 -1.58 18.73
C LEU A 11 -10.32 -1.48 19.14
N PRO A 12 -9.57 -2.58 19.10
CA PRO A 12 -8.13 -2.54 19.30
C PRO A 12 -7.52 -1.58 18.27
N THR A 13 -7.22 -0.37 18.70
CA THR A 13 -6.71 0.69 17.83
C THR A 13 -5.22 0.81 18.09
N THR A 14 -4.43 0.57 17.06
CA THR A 14 -2.99 0.77 17.10
C THR A 14 -2.64 2.25 17.05
N ALA A 15 -1.49 2.62 17.62
CA ALA A 15 -1.00 4.00 17.56
C ALA A 15 -0.65 4.43 16.13
N ASN A 16 -0.37 3.47 15.23
CA ASN A 16 -0.02 3.72 13.85
C ASN A 16 -0.75 2.74 12.89
N PRO A 17 -2.04 2.96 12.59
CA PRO A 17 -2.80 2.04 11.74
C PRO A 17 -2.32 2.10 10.28
N LEU A 18 -2.44 0.98 9.58
CA LEU A 18 -2.21 0.92 8.13
C LEU A 18 -3.26 1.73 7.35
N SER A 19 -2.92 2.09 6.12
CA SER A 19 -3.78 2.86 5.22
C SER A 19 -5.10 2.15 4.93
N LYS A 20 -6.14 2.94 4.63
CA LYS A 20 -7.47 2.46 4.24
C LYS A 20 -7.47 1.61 2.96
N HIS A 21 -6.39 1.66 2.20
CA HIS A 21 -6.21 0.97 0.94
C HIS A 21 -5.68 -0.46 1.11
N ALA A 22 -5.14 -0.80 2.28
CA ALA A 22 -4.69 -2.15 2.59
C ALA A 22 -5.88 -3.09 2.83
N PRO A 23 -5.75 -4.39 2.49
CA PRO A 23 -6.79 -5.39 2.72
C PRO A 23 -7.08 -5.57 4.22
N GLU A 24 -8.33 -5.85 4.56
CA GLU A 24 -8.81 -5.93 5.95
C GLU A 24 -8.07 -6.98 6.77
N GLN A 25 -7.83 -8.15 6.20
CA GLN A 25 -7.08 -9.23 6.85
C GLN A 25 -5.66 -8.81 7.27
N VAL A 26 -4.97 -8.02 6.45
CA VAL A 26 -3.62 -7.52 6.76
C VAL A 26 -3.68 -6.50 7.90
N LYS A 27 -4.71 -5.65 7.92
CA LYS A 27 -4.90 -4.66 8.99
C LYS A 27 -5.16 -5.33 10.33
N GLU A 28 -5.99 -6.38 10.35
CA GLU A 28 -6.26 -7.15 11.57
C GLU A 28 -4.98 -7.79 12.11
N ASP A 29 -4.25 -8.48 11.24
CA ASP A 29 -2.98 -9.14 11.58
C ASP A 29 -1.94 -8.16 12.12
N TYR A 30 -1.80 -7.01 11.45
CA TYR A 30 -0.89 -5.95 11.87
C TYR A 30 -1.30 -5.36 13.22
N ASN A 31 -2.60 -5.13 13.42
CA ASN A 31 -3.09 -4.55 14.67
C ASN A 31 -2.87 -5.50 15.84
N GLU A 32 -3.16 -6.78 15.65
CA GLU A 32 -2.92 -7.81 16.64
C GLU A 32 -1.41 -7.94 16.93
N ALA A 33 -0.56 -7.94 15.90
CA ALA A 33 0.90 -7.95 16.05
C ALA A 33 1.40 -6.77 16.90
N PHE A 34 0.94 -5.55 16.60
CA PHE A 34 1.33 -4.35 17.34
C PHE A 34 0.94 -4.44 18.83
N LEU A 35 -0.25 -4.92 19.15
CA LEU A 35 -0.74 -5.05 20.53
C LEU A 35 0.03 -6.09 21.34
N ILE A 36 0.47 -7.17 20.70
CA ILE A 36 1.18 -8.25 21.37
C ILE A 36 2.70 -8.12 21.26
N SER A 37 3.23 -7.08 20.59
CA SER A 37 4.66 -6.83 20.43
C SER A 37 5.42 -6.88 21.76
N THR A 38 4.88 -6.22 22.80
CA THR A 38 5.46 -6.17 24.15
C THR A 38 5.16 -7.40 24.99
N LEU A 39 4.09 -8.14 24.67
CA LEU A 39 3.64 -9.32 25.44
C LEU A 39 4.30 -10.61 24.96
N SER A 40 4.45 -10.76 23.65
CA SER A 40 5.04 -11.91 22.99
C SER A 40 5.67 -11.50 21.67
N PRO A 41 6.96 -11.14 21.68
CA PRO A 41 7.72 -10.79 20.48
C PRO A 41 7.63 -11.88 19.38
N LYS A 42 7.60 -13.15 19.79
CA LYS A 42 7.49 -14.31 18.88
C LYS A 42 6.13 -14.37 18.17
N ALA A 43 5.04 -14.15 18.91
CA ALA A 43 3.71 -14.13 18.34
C ALA A 43 3.53 -12.92 17.41
N SER A 44 4.03 -11.75 17.82
CA SER A 44 4.04 -10.54 16.99
C SER A 44 4.78 -10.77 15.66
N ALA A 45 5.97 -11.37 15.70
CA ALA A 45 6.72 -11.69 14.49
C ALA A 45 5.96 -12.66 13.56
N THR A 46 5.19 -13.59 14.13
CA THR A 46 4.38 -14.54 13.35
C THR A 46 3.22 -13.86 12.65
N LEU A 47 2.50 -12.99 13.36
CA LEU A 47 1.39 -12.21 12.79
C LEU A 47 1.89 -11.19 11.74
N ALA A 48 3.01 -10.54 12.00
CA ALA A 48 3.68 -9.64 11.05
C ALA A 48 4.00 -10.36 9.72
N ARG A 49 4.44 -11.62 9.76
CA ARG A 49 4.65 -12.42 8.54
C ARG A 49 3.35 -12.75 7.81
N ARG A 50 2.28 -13.06 8.54
CA ARG A 50 0.95 -13.32 7.93
C ARG A 50 0.43 -12.06 7.22
N ALA A 51 0.58 -10.90 7.85
CA ALA A 51 0.29 -9.61 7.25
C ALA A 51 1.11 -9.36 5.97
N LEU A 52 2.44 -9.56 6.03
CA LEU A 52 3.32 -9.41 4.87
C LEU A 52 2.92 -10.33 3.71
N GLN A 53 2.60 -11.59 4.01
CA GLN A 53 2.14 -12.56 3.03
C GLN A 53 0.84 -12.09 2.35
N GLY A 54 -0.11 -11.58 3.14
CA GLY A 54 -1.35 -11.00 2.62
C GLY A 54 -1.09 -9.83 1.68
N MET A 55 -0.18 -8.92 2.04
CA MET A 55 0.18 -7.77 1.20
C MET A 55 0.83 -8.20 -0.12
N VAL A 56 1.77 -9.15 -0.09
CA VAL A 56 2.43 -9.66 -1.30
C VAL A 56 1.41 -10.30 -2.26
N ARG A 57 0.50 -11.11 -1.72
CA ARG A 57 -0.55 -11.78 -2.50
C ARG A 57 -1.52 -10.80 -3.14
N ASP A 58 -1.91 -9.78 -2.40
CA ASP A 58 -2.82 -8.75 -2.88
C ASP A 58 -2.16 -7.85 -3.93
N PHE A 59 -0.94 -7.39 -3.67
CA PHE A 59 -0.25 -6.44 -4.55
C PHE A 59 0.26 -7.08 -5.85
N PHE A 60 0.91 -8.25 -5.77
CA PHE A 60 1.49 -8.93 -6.94
C PHE A 60 0.55 -9.96 -7.57
N ASN A 61 -0.63 -10.19 -6.97
CA ASN A 61 -1.63 -11.16 -7.41
C ASN A 61 -1.08 -12.59 -7.55
N VAL A 62 -0.07 -12.94 -6.74
CA VAL A 62 0.58 -14.27 -6.73
C VAL A 62 -0.20 -15.16 -5.75
N ARG A 63 -1.16 -15.94 -6.28
CA ARG A 63 -1.97 -16.88 -5.47
C ARG A 63 -1.56 -18.34 -5.62
N ASP A 64 -0.66 -18.63 -6.56
CA ASP A 64 -0.34 -19.99 -7.00
C ASP A 64 0.68 -20.72 -6.11
N LYS A 65 1.12 -20.10 -5.02
CA LYS A 65 2.25 -20.57 -4.21
C LYS A 65 1.83 -20.81 -2.76
N LYS A 66 2.33 -21.91 -2.19
CA LYS A 66 1.95 -22.36 -0.84
C LYS A 66 2.76 -21.70 0.27
N THR A 67 3.97 -21.23 -0.04
CA THR A 67 4.91 -20.68 0.94
C THR A 67 5.30 -19.26 0.61
N LEU A 68 5.42 -18.42 1.65
CA LEU A 68 5.90 -17.03 1.54
C LEU A 68 7.23 -16.95 0.78
N HIS A 69 8.13 -17.93 0.98
CA HIS A 69 9.42 -17.96 0.30
C HIS A 69 9.26 -18.03 -1.23
N GLN A 70 8.44 -18.96 -1.73
CA GLN A 70 8.21 -19.07 -3.16
C GLN A 70 7.53 -17.79 -3.67
N GLU A 71 6.60 -17.20 -2.91
CA GLU A 71 5.95 -15.93 -3.28
C GLU A 71 6.97 -14.80 -3.43
N LEU A 72 7.88 -14.64 -2.46
CA LEU A 72 8.99 -13.68 -2.53
C LEU A 72 9.89 -13.94 -3.74
N GLU A 73 10.29 -15.18 -3.99
CA GLU A 73 11.12 -15.51 -5.16
C GLU A 73 10.44 -15.17 -6.50
N ALA A 74 9.11 -15.25 -6.60
CA ALA A 74 8.38 -14.87 -7.81
C ALA A 74 8.34 -13.36 -8.05
N ILE A 75 8.47 -12.55 -7.00
CA ILE A 75 8.40 -11.09 -7.09
C ILE A 75 9.78 -10.45 -7.16
N LYS A 76 10.86 -11.24 -7.10
CA LYS A 76 12.24 -10.76 -7.13
C LYS A 76 12.53 -9.84 -8.32
N ASP A 77 12.06 -10.20 -9.52
CA ASP A 77 12.24 -9.39 -10.74
C ASP A 77 11.23 -8.24 -10.88
N LYS A 78 10.21 -8.17 -10.02
CA LYS A 78 9.12 -7.17 -10.06
C LYS A 78 9.24 -6.11 -8.97
N CYS A 79 10.15 -6.32 -8.02
CA CYS A 79 10.31 -5.51 -6.82
C CYS A 79 11.69 -4.84 -6.84
N ASP A 80 11.80 -3.68 -6.18
CA ASP A 80 13.10 -3.06 -5.92
C ASP A 80 13.98 -4.00 -5.08
N SER A 81 15.29 -4.04 -5.36
CA SER A 81 16.22 -4.94 -4.69
C SER A 81 16.35 -4.65 -3.20
N ALA A 82 16.34 -3.37 -2.79
CA ALA A 82 16.43 -3.00 -1.37
C ALA A 82 15.17 -3.45 -0.62
N LEU A 83 14.02 -3.32 -1.26
CA LEU A 83 12.74 -3.75 -0.70
C LEU A 83 12.63 -5.28 -0.61
N TYR A 84 13.12 -5.98 -1.63
CA TYR A 84 13.23 -7.44 -1.64
C TYR A 84 14.13 -7.95 -0.51
N ASP A 85 15.30 -7.33 -0.33
CA ASP A 85 16.24 -7.68 0.74
C ASP A 85 15.63 -7.44 2.13
N ALA A 86 14.89 -6.35 2.31
CA ALA A 86 14.16 -6.09 3.56
C ALA A 86 13.12 -7.18 3.87
N MET A 87 12.35 -7.64 2.88
CA MET A 87 11.39 -8.74 3.06
C MET A 87 12.07 -10.08 3.34
N MET A 88 13.18 -10.37 2.66
CA MET A 88 13.99 -11.54 2.97
C MET A 88 14.62 -11.45 4.37
N GLY A 89 14.93 -10.24 4.84
CA GLY A 89 15.31 -9.97 6.22
C GLY A 89 14.21 -10.37 7.22
N VAL A 90 12.95 -10.02 6.95
CA VAL A 90 11.80 -10.42 7.79
C VAL A 90 11.58 -11.93 7.84
N LYS A 91 11.92 -12.65 6.77
CA LYS A 91 11.91 -14.12 6.80
C LYS A 91 12.93 -14.64 7.83
N SER A 92 14.11 -14.03 7.88
CA SER A 92 15.18 -14.40 8.80
C SER A 92 14.87 -13.99 10.25
N ILE A 93 14.25 -12.83 10.45
CA ILE A 93 13.86 -12.33 11.77
C ILE A 93 12.74 -13.22 12.31
N GLY A 94 13.09 -14.02 13.33
CA GLY A 94 12.26 -15.02 14.00
C GLY A 94 12.37 -16.46 13.47
N ASN A 95 13.41 -16.81 12.71
CA ASN A 95 13.88 -18.18 12.47
C ASN A 95 12.86 -19.28 12.05
N ILE A 96 11.69 -18.94 11.49
CA ILE A 96 10.74 -19.93 10.91
C ILE A 96 11.04 -20.18 9.42
N GLY A 97 12.31 -20.27 9.04
CA GLY A 97 12.65 -20.46 7.63
C GLY A 97 14.12 -20.47 7.24
N ALA A 98 15.05 -20.53 8.21
CA ALA A 98 16.47 -20.57 7.90
C ALA A 98 16.96 -21.95 7.45
N HIS A 99 16.27 -23.06 7.77
CA HIS A 99 16.62 -24.38 7.24
C HIS A 99 15.43 -25.37 7.36
N PRO A 100 14.95 -25.99 6.26
CA PRO A 100 13.94 -27.05 6.33
C PRO A 100 14.46 -28.42 6.79
N GLU A 101 15.75 -28.59 7.12
CA GLU A 101 16.30 -29.93 7.39
C GLU A 101 17.03 -30.11 8.73
N GLN A 102 17.40 -29.07 9.48
CA GLN A 102 18.07 -29.28 10.76
C GLN A 102 17.73 -28.20 11.79
N ASN A 103 17.37 -28.67 12.99
CA ASN A 103 17.30 -27.96 14.27
C ASN A 103 15.95 -27.35 14.69
N VAL A 104 15.10 -28.26 15.16
CA VAL A 104 13.87 -28.06 15.95
C VAL A 104 14.16 -27.58 17.40
N ASN A 105 15.37 -27.10 17.74
CA ASN A 105 15.74 -26.85 19.14
C ASN A 105 16.53 -25.58 19.45
N LEU A 106 16.64 -24.61 18.52
CA LEU A 106 17.12 -23.28 18.88
C LEU A 106 15.92 -22.37 19.18
N ILE A 107 15.54 -22.32 20.46
CA ILE A 107 14.74 -21.21 20.99
C ILE A 107 15.67 -19.99 21.01
N VAL A 108 15.84 -19.33 19.88
CA VAL A 108 16.55 -18.05 19.82
C VAL A 108 15.63 -16.98 20.41
N ASP A 109 16.19 -16.17 21.31
CA ASP A 109 15.52 -15.02 21.89
C ASP A 109 15.25 -13.99 20.78
N VAL A 110 13.97 -13.68 20.59
CA VAL A 110 13.56 -12.54 19.76
C VAL A 110 13.70 -11.34 20.67
N GLU A 111 14.65 -10.46 20.38
CA GLU A 111 14.79 -9.23 21.17
C GLU A 111 13.50 -8.40 21.05
N PRO A 112 13.08 -7.72 22.12
CA PRO A 112 11.85 -6.93 22.12
C PRO A 112 11.82 -5.82 21.06
N GLY A 113 12.96 -5.41 20.49
CA GLY A 113 13.03 -4.44 19.38
C GLY A 113 12.86 -5.03 17.98
N GLU A 114 13.01 -6.34 17.78
CA GLU A 114 12.84 -6.97 16.47
C GLU A 114 11.40 -6.87 15.91
N PRO A 115 10.33 -7.12 16.70
CA PRO A 115 8.96 -6.97 16.22
C PRO A 115 8.62 -5.54 15.82
N GLU A 116 9.20 -4.55 16.50
CA GLU A 116 9.01 -3.14 16.16
C GLU A 116 9.61 -2.82 14.80
N ALA A 117 10.81 -3.32 14.50
CA ALA A 117 11.42 -3.18 13.18
C ALA A 117 10.58 -3.85 12.08
N LEU A 118 9.98 -5.01 12.36
CA LEU A 118 9.06 -5.68 11.43
C LEU A 118 7.80 -4.85 11.16
N LEU A 119 7.19 -4.31 12.22
CA LEU A 119 6.00 -3.47 12.11
C LEU A 119 6.31 -2.18 11.33
N GLN A 120 7.50 -1.62 11.51
CA GLN A 120 7.97 -0.48 10.73
C GLN A 120 8.16 -0.83 9.25
N LEU A 121 8.70 -2.02 8.93
CA LEU A 121 8.79 -2.44 7.53
C LEU A 121 7.41 -2.61 6.90
N ILE A 122 6.46 -3.23 7.59
CA ILE A 122 5.09 -3.38 7.08
C ILE A 122 4.47 -2.01 6.80
N HIS A 123 4.73 -1.03 7.68
CA HIS A 123 4.25 0.33 7.48
C HIS A 123 4.91 1.03 6.29
N LEU A 124 6.21 0.81 6.06
CA LEU A 124 6.90 1.30 4.86
C LEU A 124 6.27 0.69 3.58
N LEU A 125 6.04 -0.62 3.59
CA LEU A 125 5.42 -1.33 2.47
C LEU A 125 4.01 -0.82 2.18
N ASP A 126 3.22 -0.55 3.20
CA ASP A 126 1.87 0.00 3.03
C ASP A 126 1.91 1.36 2.32
N ARG A 127 2.86 2.21 2.72
CA ARG A 127 3.07 3.50 2.08
C ARG A 127 3.47 3.35 0.61
N GLU A 128 4.48 2.55 0.31
CA GLU A 128 4.99 2.40 -1.06
C GLU A 128 4.00 1.69 -2.00
N TRP A 129 3.28 0.68 -1.51
CA TRP A 129 2.40 -0.13 -2.36
C TRP A 129 1.01 0.46 -2.52
N TYR A 130 0.44 0.96 -1.43
CA TYR A 130 -0.95 1.39 -1.43
C TYR A 130 -1.09 2.92 -1.49
N VAL A 131 -0.38 3.65 -0.62
CA VAL A 131 -0.50 5.12 -0.56
C VAL A 131 0.09 5.77 -1.81
N ASP A 132 1.33 5.45 -2.16
CA ASP A 132 2.01 6.07 -3.30
C ASP A 132 1.31 5.75 -4.63
N ARG A 133 0.76 4.54 -4.75
CA ARG A 133 -0.05 4.13 -5.90
C ARG A 133 -1.33 4.95 -6.00
N ALA A 134 -2.07 5.11 -4.90
CA ALA A 134 -3.30 5.90 -4.86
C ALA A 134 -3.03 7.38 -5.19
N ASP A 135 -1.97 7.93 -4.60
CA ASP A 135 -1.52 9.31 -4.84
C ASP A 135 -1.11 9.54 -6.30
N ARG A 136 -0.40 8.58 -6.90
CA ARG A 136 -0.03 8.64 -8.32
C ARG A 136 -1.28 8.64 -9.21
N LEU A 137 -2.26 7.78 -8.92
CA LEU A 137 -3.52 7.72 -9.68
C LEU A 137 -4.30 9.03 -9.57
N ALA A 138 -4.43 9.58 -8.35
CA ALA A 138 -5.10 10.84 -8.11
C ALA A 138 -4.43 12.02 -8.85
N ARG A 139 -3.09 12.05 -8.91
CA ARG A 139 -2.35 13.05 -9.69
C ARG A 139 -2.62 12.93 -11.20
N ILE A 140 -2.63 11.71 -11.73
CA ILE A 140 -2.93 11.46 -13.15
C ILE A 140 -4.37 11.87 -13.48
N GLU A 141 -5.32 11.56 -12.61
CA GLU A 141 -6.73 11.93 -12.80
C GLU A 141 -6.91 13.46 -12.82
N LYS A 142 -6.27 14.18 -11.88
CA LYS A 142 -6.26 15.65 -11.89
C LYS A 142 -5.71 16.22 -13.20
N MET A 143 -4.61 15.67 -13.71
CA MET A 143 -4.04 16.12 -14.99
C MET A 143 -4.98 15.84 -16.18
N LYS A 144 -5.62 14.67 -16.21
CA LYS A 144 -6.62 14.32 -17.23
C LYS A 144 -7.83 15.25 -17.18
N ALA A 145 -8.34 15.56 -15.99
CA ALA A 145 -9.46 16.49 -15.80
C ALA A 145 -9.12 17.92 -16.26
N LEU A 146 -7.88 18.37 -16.02
CA LEU A 146 -7.41 19.67 -16.52
C LEU A 146 -7.27 19.67 -18.05
N ALA A 147 -6.82 18.56 -18.64
CA ALA A 147 -6.71 18.44 -20.09
C ALA A 147 -8.08 18.39 -20.79
N SER A 148 -9.06 17.66 -20.24
CA SER A 148 -10.42 17.61 -20.77
C SER A 148 -11.17 18.94 -20.60
N GLY A 149 -10.99 19.63 -19.46
CA GLY A 149 -11.54 20.96 -19.24
C GLY A 149 -11.02 22.01 -20.23
N LYS A 150 -9.72 21.94 -20.58
CA LYS A 150 -9.12 22.81 -21.61
C LYS A 150 -9.56 22.43 -23.04
N ALA A 151 -9.80 21.15 -23.32
CA ALA A 151 -10.31 20.70 -24.62
C ALA A 151 -11.78 21.12 -24.83
N ALA A 152 -12.61 21.03 -23.79
CA ALA A 152 -14.00 21.52 -23.82
C ALA A 152 -14.07 23.04 -24.03
N ALA A 153 -13.15 23.81 -23.43
CA ALA A 153 -13.06 25.24 -23.64
C ALA A 153 -12.58 25.64 -25.05
N ARG A 154 -11.82 24.78 -25.76
CA ARG A 154 -11.39 25.03 -27.15
C ARG A 154 -12.47 24.72 -28.19
N ASN A 155 -13.36 23.77 -27.92
CA ASN A 155 -14.47 23.42 -28.83
C ASN A 155 -15.68 24.38 -28.71
N GLY A 156 -15.62 25.37 -27.83
CA GLY A 156 -16.68 26.38 -27.61
C GLY A 156 -16.50 27.69 -28.37
N ASN A 157 -15.54 27.81 -29.30
CA ASN A 157 -15.40 29.02 -30.13
C ASN A 157 -15.95 28.76 -31.54
N PRO A 158 -17.02 29.46 -31.99
CA PRO A 158 -17.51 29.30 -33.35
C PRO A 158 -16.51 29.87 -34.37
N PRO A 159 -16.52 29.40 -35.62
CA PRO A 159 -15.67 29.95 -36.67
C PRO A 159 -16.22 31.32 -37.08
N THR A 160 -15.49 32.41 -36.82
CA THR A 160 -15.75 33.67 -37.52
C THR A 160 -15.19 33.54 -38.92
N SER A 161 -16.12 33.30 -39.84
CA SER A 161 -15.98 33.26 -41.29
C SER A 161 -15.24 34.48 -41.82
N THR A 162 -14.29 34.21 -42.72
CA THR A 162 -13.96 35.09 -43.84
C THR A 162 -15.25 35.47 -44.57
N ASP A 163 -15.51 36.77 -44.74
CA ASP A 163 -16.23 37.24 -45.91
C ASP A 163 -15.60 38.54 -46.41
N GLY A 164 -15.23 38.52 -47.69
CA GLY A 164 -14.59 39.63 -48.37
C GLY A 164 -15.62 40.47 -49.14
N ASN A 165 -15.23 41.73 -49.33
CA ASN A 165 -15.59 42.63 -50.42
C ASN A 165 -16.92 43.42 -50.28
N GLN A 166 -16.83 44.75 -50.24
CA GLN A 166 -17.08 45.61 -51.40
C GLN A 166 -16.94 47.12 -51.09
N VAL A 167 -16.06 47.77 -51.87
CA VAL A 167 -16.12 49.13 -52.47
C VAL A 167 -17.13 50.17 -51.97
N ILE A 168 -16.68 51.42 -51.70
CA ILE A 168 -17.08 52.65 -52.44
C ILE A 168 -16.29 53.92 -52.03
N ALA A 169 -15.95 54.73 -53.04
CA ALA A 169 -15.73 56.20 -53.09
C ALA A 169 -14.58 56.83 -52.25
N GLY A 170 -13.74 57.75 -52.71
CA GLY A 170 -13.65 58.59 -53.91
C GLY A 170 -13.09 59.99 -53.54
N ARG A 171 -12.28 60.59 -54.44
CA ARG A 171 -12.01 62.05 -54.64
C ARG A 171 -10.80 62.73 -53.94
N THR A 172 -9.71 62.87 -54.72
CA THR A 172 -8.92 64.09 -55.15
C THR A 172 -8.99 65.43 -54.38
N PRO A 173 -8.14 66.45 -54.69
CA PRO A 173 -7.15 66.60 -55.79
C PRO A 173 -5.67 66.47 -55.41
#